data_AF-A0A5N8XX30-F1
#
_entry.id   AF-A0A5N8XX30-F1
#
_cell.length_a   1.000
_cell.length_b   1.000
_cell.length_c   1.000
_cell.angle_alpha   90.00
_cell.angle_beta   90.00
_cell.angle_gamma   90.00
#
_symmetry.space_group_name_H-M   'P 1'
#
loop_
_entity.id
_entity.type
_entity.pdbx_description
1 polymer ?
#
loop_
_entity_poly.entity_id
_entity_poly.type
_entity_poly.pdbx_seq_one_letter_code
_entity_poly.pdbx_strand_id
1 'polypeptide(L)'
;MVLGAPEPPRRDGRSTAALIAVALVVALAAGGSVYALMKNGSDQDGDDTASPTTSAPTTPGPNTSGSSPSPATGDPTTQSPDGGTIPAKYLGTWESSIDNATGHSTRRLVIQQGEIGDTVLSLTADGPAGGGTYHCVFEAELASAPSGGGPLRIGPSTVTVGEPPTCTPGAASEVTFLSDGRLRRVSTDSGKSLTYTKAD
;
A
#
# COMPACT_ATOMS: atom_id res chain seq x y z
N MET A 1 -31.22 -8.21 66.29
CA MET A 1 -29.79 -8.59 66.22
C MET A 1 -29.37 -8.64 64.76
N VAL A 2 -28.13 -8.20 64.52
CA VAL A 2 -27.49 -7.72 63.28
C VAL A 2 -27.53 -8.68 62.08
N LEU A 3 -27.82 -8.16 60.88
CA LEU A 3 -27.50 -8.76 59.58
C LEU A 3 -26.17 -8.18 59.07
N GLY A 4 -25.17 -9.02 58.82
CA GLY A 4 -23.88 -8.63 58.26
C GLY A 4 -23.95 -8.41 56.74
N ALA A 5 -23.36 -7.32 56.26
CA ALA A 5 -23.19 -7.03 54.84
C ALA A 5 -21.95 -7.76 54.26
N PRO A 6 -21.97 -8.22 52.99
CA PRO A 6 -20.80 -8.83 52.35
C PRO A 6 -19.73 -7.78 52.02
N GLU A 7 -18.47 -8.08 52.38
CA GLU A 7 -17.28 -7.26 52.07
C GLU A 7 -16.99 -7.28 50.55
N PRO A 8 -16.69 -6.13 49.91
CA PRO A 8 -16.34 -6.10 48.49
C PRO A 8 -14.96 -6.75 48.25
N PRO A 9 -14.78 -7.44 47.09
CA PRO A 9 -13.50 -8.08 46.77
C PRO A 9 -12.40 -7.03 46.61
N ARG A 10 -11.33 -7.19 47.38
CA ARG A 10 -10.11 -6.36 47.29
C ARG A 10 -9.44 -6.65 45.94
N ARG A 11 -9.40 -5.67 45.04
CA ARG A 11 -8.71 -5.77 43.76
C ARG A 11 -7.20 -5.64 43.98
N ASP A 12 -6.47 -6.71 43.69
CA ASP A 12 -5.01 -6.78 43.78
C ASP A 12 -4.34 -5.83 42.77
N GLY A 13 -3.82 -4.70 43.26
CA GLY A 13 -3.00 -3.76 42.49
C GLY A 13 -1.64 -4.31 42.03
N ARG A 14 -1.34 -5.57 42.34
CA ARG A 14 -0.11 -6.26 41.92
C ARG A 14 -0.13 -6.62 40.43
N SER A 15 -1.30 -6.89 39.87
CA SER A 15 -1.45 -7.25 38.45
C SER A 15 -1.25 -6.07 37.50
N THR A 16 -1.54 -4.84 37.94
CA THR A 16 -1.37 -3.63 37.11
C THR A 16 0.09 -3.23 36.96
N ALA A 17 0.92 -3.43 37.99
CA ALA A 17 2.35 -3.13 37.93
C ALA A 17 3.12 -4.05 36.98
N ALA A 18 2.77 -5.35 36.95
CA ALA A 18 3.40 -6.32 36.06
C ALA A 18 3.14 -6.01 34.58
N LEU A 19 1.92 -5.55 34.23
CA LEU A 19 1.57 -5.19 32.86
C LEU A 19 2.33 -3.95 32.36
N ILE A 20 2.54 -2.96 33.23
CA ILE A 20 3.32 -1.75 32.89
C ILE A 20 4.79 -2.10 32.64
N ALA A 21 5.38 -2.98 33.46
CA ALA A 21 6.77 -3.42 33.28
C ALA A 21 6.97 -4.16 31.94
N VAL A 22 6.05 -5.06 31.58
CA VAL A 22 6.10 -5.77 30.28
C VAL A 22 5.96 -4.80 29.11
N ALA A 23 5.04 -3.83 29.19
CA ALA A 23 4.86 -2.83 28.15
C ALA A 23 6.14 -1.99 27.91
N LEU A 24 6.87 -1.62 28.98
CA LEU A 24 8.11 -0.86 28.87
C LEU A 24 9.26 -1.68 28.25
N VAL A 25 9.35 -2.98 28.55
CA VAL A 25 10.36 -3.87 27.94
C VAL A 25 10.10 -4.04 26.43
N VAL A 26 8.84 -4.19 26.02
CA VAL A 26 8.47 -4.32 24.60
C VAL A 26 8.74 -3.02 23.84
N ALA A 27 8.46 -1.85 24.45
CA ALA A 27 8.71 -0.56 23.81
C ALA A 27 10.21 -0.27 23.58
N LEU A 28 11.10 -0.72 24.47
CA LEU A 28 12.54 -0.53 24.32
C LEU A 28 13.19 -1.47 23.30
N ALA A 29 12.58 -2.62 23.00
CA ALA A 29 13.09 -3.58 22.02
C ALA A 29 12.97 -3.09 20.55
N ALA A 30 12.21 -2.03 20.27
CA ALA A 30 11.97 -1.53 18.91
C ALA A 30 12.84 -0.33 18.49
N GLY A 31 13.73 0.18 19.34
CA GLY A 31 14.30 1.54 19.19
C GLY A 31 15.82 1.67 19.19
N GLY A 32 16.60 0.76 18.59
CA GLY A 32 18.06 0.79 18.70
C GLY A 32 18.85 0.41 17.46
N SER A 33 18.85 1.22 16.38
CA SER A 33 19.84 1.06 15.30
C SER A 33 20.10 2.25 14.37
N VAL A 34 19.52 3.45 14.59
CA VAL A 34 19.63 4.56 13.60
C VAL A 34 20.90 5.42 13.76
N TYR A 35 21.59 5.39 14.91
CA TYR A 35 22.65 6.37 15.22
C TYR A 35 24.11 5.92 14.96
N ALA A 36 24.34 4.89 14.14
CA ALA A 36 25.69 4.38 13.88
C ALA A 36 26.29 4.68 12.49
N LEU A 37 25.56 5.30 11.55
CA LEU A 37 26.02 5.40 10.15
C LEU A 37 26.13 6.80 9.54
N MET A 38 25.95 7.88 10.30
CA MET A 38 26.02 9.26 9.77
C MET A 38 27.06 10.16 10.44
N LYS A 39 28.24 9.62 10.77
CA LYS A 39 29.37 10.46 11.17
C LYS A 39 30.72 9.84 10.78
N ASN A 40 30.97 9.66 9.48
CA ASN A 40 32.34 9.57 8.99
C ASN A 40 32.44 9.97 7.51
N GLY A 41 33.23 11.01 7.23
CA GLY A 41 33.58 11.47 5.88
C GLY A 41 33.30 12.97 5.72
N SER A 42 34.09 13.85 6.33
CA SER A 42 35.39 14.37 5.88
C SER A 42 35.26 15.45 4.80
N ASP A 43 35.62 16.66 5.24
CA ASP A 43 35.82 17.90 4.49
C ASP A 43 36.67 17.71 3.24
N GLN A 44 36.42 18.50 2.19
CA GLN A 44 37.50 18.98 1.31
C GLN A 44 37.07 20.26 0.60
N ASP A 45 37.73 21.35 1.02
CA ASP A 45 37.79 22.66 0.38
C ASP A 45 38.32 22.58 -1.07
N GLY A 46 37.89 23.54 -1.88
CA GLY A 46 38.38 23.76 -3.24
C GLY A 46 37.85 25.07 -3.80
N ASP A 47 38.52 26.14 -3.40
CA ASP A 47 38.34 27.53 -3.82
C ASP A 47 38.77 27.75 -5.29
N ASP A 48 38.51 28.98 -5.76
CA ASP A 48 39.20 29.70 -6.85
C ASP A 48 38.58 29.80 -8.26
N THR A 49 37.95 30.98 -8.46
CA THR A 49 38.46 32.07 -9.33
C THR A 49 37.84 32.32 -10.74
N ALA A 50 37.09 33.43 -10.79
CA ALA A 50 37.01 34.55 -11.76
C ALA A 50 36.92 34.35 -13.31
N SER A 51 35.91 35.03 -13.90
CA SER A 51 35.76 35.43 -15.32
C SER A 51 36.80 36.50 -15.77
N PRO A 52 37.08 36.77 -17.08
CA PRO A 52 36.18 37.58 -17.94
C PRO A 52 36.24 37.41 -19.51
N THR A 53 35.21 37.96 -20.17
CA THR A 53 34.99 38.47 -21.58
C THR A 53 36.03 38.29 -22.72
N THR A 54 35.58 37.95 -23.95
CA THR A 54 35.26 38.84 -25.13
C THR A 54 35.33 38.08 -26.49
N SER A 55 34.47 38.47 -27.45
CA SER A 55 34.63 38.43 -28.93
C SER A 55 34.08 37.24 -29.75
N ALA A 56 33.06 37.53 -30.57
CA ALA A 56 32.69 36.85 -31.83
C ALA A 56 33.43 37.53 -33.03
N PRO A 57 33.24 37.19 -34.34
CA PRO A 57 32.41 36.16 -35.01
C PRO A 57 33.10 35.42 -36.22
N THR A 58 32.27 34.67 -36.97
CA THR A 58 32.34 34.19 -38.39
C THR A 58 32.88 32.78 -38.72
N THR A 59 31.96 31.85 -39.03
CA THR A 59 31.60 31.39 -40.41
C THR A 59 30.81 30.07 -40.34
N PRO A 60 29.69 29.90 -41.09
CA PRO A 60 28.88 28.68 -41.05
C PRO A 60 29.48 27.54 -41.89
N GLY A 61 29.68 26.38 -41.28
CA GLY A 61 29.86 25.11 -41.98
C GLY A 61 28.62 24.25 -41.81
N PRO A 62 27.98 23.76 -42.88
CA PRO A 62 27.01 22.68 -42.76
C PRO A 62 27.81 21.38 -42.61
N ASN A 63 27.39 20.46 -41.72
CA ASN A 63 27.36 19.02 -41.98
C ASN A 63 26.89 18.23 -40.76
N THR A 64 25.75 17.55 -40.99
CA THR A 64 25.43 16.19 -40.57
C THR A 64 25.42 15.85 -39.09
N SER A 65 24.20 15.77 -38.58
CA SER A 65 23.71 14.97 -37.46
C SER A 65 24.48 13.67 -37.24
N GLY A 66 24.99 13.52 -36.02
CA GLY A 66 25.52 12.27 -35.48
C GLY A 66 25.19 12.18 -33.99
N SER A 67 23.91 12.24 -33.64
CA SER A 67 23.45 11.93 -32.30
C SER A 67 23.65 10.45 -32.06
N SER A 68 24.72 10.12 -31.33
CA SER A 68 24.94 8.81 -30.72
C SER A 68 23.93 8.61 -29.58
N PRO A 69 23.00 7.64 -29.65
CA PRO A 69 22.25 7.26 -28.46
C PRO A 69 23.13 6.35 -27.61
N SER A 70 23.52 6.86 -26.44
CA SER A 70 24.01 6.03 -25.33
C SER A 70 22.96 4.95 -25.01
N PRO A 71 23.32 3.67 -24.86
CA PRO A 71 22.37 2.68 -24.38
C PRO A 71 22.11 2.96 -22.90
N ALA A 72 20.95 3.53 -22.59
CA ALA A 72 20.42 3.49 -21.24
C ALA A 72 20.18 2.01 -20.91
N THR A 73 20.99 1.48 -19.99
CA THR A 73 20.71 0.24 -19.28
C THR A 73 19.46 0.47 -18.43
N GLY A 74 18.29 0.39 -19.07
CA GLY A 74 17.01 0.29 -18.38
C GLY A 74 16.84 -1.15 -17.93
N ASP A 75 16.69 -1.35 -16.63
CA ASP A 75 16.14 -2.60 -16.07
C ASP A 75 14.90 -3.03 -16.87
N PRO A 76 14.69 -4.33 -17.10
CA PRO A 76 13.50 -4.80 -17.79
C PRO A 76 12.29 -4.60 -16.86
N THR A 77 11.68 -3.42 -16.91
CA THR A 77 10.29 -3.25 -16.53
C THR A 77 9.54 -4.26 -17.38
N THR A 78 8.97 -5.28 -16.74
CA THR A 78 8.13 -6.27 -17.38
C THR A 78 6.91 -5.53 -17.93
N GLN A 79 7.01 -5.05 -19.16
CA GLN A 79 5.93 -4.38 -19.86
C GLN A 79 4.81 -5.40 -20.00
N SER A 80 3.67 -5.05 -19.41
CA SER A 80 2.45 -5.83 -19.53
C SER A 80 2.04 -5.87 -21.01
N PRO A 81 1.60 -7.02 -21.55
CA PRO A 81 1.37 -7.21 -22.98
C PRO A 81 0.31 -6.26 -23.60
N ASP A 82 -0.50 -5.59 -22.76
CA ASP A 82 -1.55 -4.64 -23.18
C ASP A 82 -1.17 -3.16 -22.97
N GLY A 83 0.10 -2.85 -22.69
CA GLY A 83 0.60 -1.47 -22.58
C GLY A 83 0.29 -0.74 -21.26
N GLY A 84 -0.47 -1.34 -20.35
CA GLY A 84 -0.78 -0.78 -19.03
C GLY A 84 0.40 -0.82 -18.04
N THR A 85 0.33 0.02 -17.00
CA THR A 85 1.40 0.12 -15.98
C THR A 85 1.31 -0.99 -14.92
N ILE A 86 0.20 -1.74 -14.87
CA ILE A 86 -0.02 -2.79 -13.89
C ILE A 86 0.72 -4.08 -14.31
N PRO A 87 1.62 -4.62 -13.47
CA PRO A 87 2.29 -5.87 -13.77
C PRO A 87 1.30 -7.03 -13.92
N ALA A 88 1.50 -7.86 -14.95
CA ALA A 88 0.59 -8.95 -15.32
C ALA A 88 0.22 -9.90 -14.16
N LYS A 89 1.13 -10.08 -13.18
CA LYS A 89 0.90 -10.91 -11.98
C LYS A 89 -0.32 -10.46 -11.15
N TYR A 90 -0.68 -9.17 -11.20
CA TYR A 90 -1.84 -8.65 -10.48
C TYR A 90 -3.17 -8.82 -11.22
N LEU A 91 -3.13 -8.94 -12.54
CA LEU A 91 -4.33 -8.90 -13.39
C LEU A 91 -5.21 -10.14 -13.20
N GLY A 92 -6.50 -9.95 -13.41
CA GLY A 92 -7.51 -11.00 -13.42
C GLY A 92 -8.49 -10.90 -12.25
N THR A 93 -9.21 -12.00 -12.03
CA THR A 93 -10.17 -12.14 -10.94
C THR A 93 -9.54 -12.90 -9.77
N TRP A 94 -9.86 -12.44 -8.57
CA TRP A 94 -9.35 -12.93 -7.30
C TRP A 94 -10.50 -13.07 -6.31
N GLU A 95 -10.49 -14.12 -5.50
CA GLU A 95 -11.56 -14.43 -4.56
C GLU A 95 -11.05 -14.56 -3.14
N SER A 96 -11.89 -14.19 -2.19
CA SER A 96 -11.65 -14.36 -0.76
C SER A 96 -12.98 -14.52 -0.03
N SER A 97 -12.93 -14.96 1.22
CA SER A 97 -14.10 -15.06 2.07
C SER A 97 -13.80 -14.60 3.48
N ILE A 98 -14.84 -14.16 4.17
CA ILE A 98 -14.79 -13.74 5.57
C ILE A 98 -15.97 -14.41 6.27
N ASP A 99 -15.66 -15.23 7.28
CA ASP A 99 -16.64 -15.79 8.19
C ASP A 99 -16.73 -14.92 9.45
N ASN A 100 -17.95 -14.61 9.86
CA ASN A 100 -18.22 -13.88 11.10
C ASN A 100 -19.48 -14.43 11.77
N ALA A 101 -19.86 -13.85 12.92
CA ALA A 101 -21.03 -14.27 13.68
C ALA A 101 -22.35 -14.18 12.90
N THR A 102 -22.41 -13.35 11.86
CA THR A 102 -23.59 -13.17 11.00
C THR A 102 -23.61 -14.10 9.79
N GLY A 103 -22.51 -14.81 9.51
CA GLY A 103 -22.42 -15.85 8.48
C GLY A 103 -21.22 -15.69 7.56
N HIS A 104 -21.28 -16.41 6.44
CA HIS A 104 -20.26 -16.41 5.42
C HIS A 104 -20.47 -15.24 4.45
N SER A 105 -19.41 -14.51 4.16
CA SER A 105 -19.43 -13.46 3.13
C SER A 105 -18.31 -13.72 2.13
N THR A 106 -18.54 -13.50 0.84
CA THR A 106 -17.55 -13.64 -0.24
C THR A 106 -17.05 -12.29 -0.73
N ARG A 107 -15.84 -12.24 -1.28
CA ARG A 107 -15.24 -11.05 -1.89
C ARG A 107 -14.66 -11.44 -3.24
N ARG A 108 -15.09 -10.78 -4.31
CA ARG A 108 -14.54 -10.94 -5.65
C ARG A 108 -13.85 -9.65 -6.05
N LEU A 109 -12.54 -9.71 -6.22
CA LEU A 109 -11.66 -8.62 -6.59
C LEU A 109 -11.24 -8.80 -8.05
N VAL A 110 -11.54 -7.82 -8.89
CA VAL A 110 -11.07 -7.77 -10.29
C VAL A 110 -10.02 -6.67 -10.40
N ILE A 111 -8.86 -7.02 -10.93
CA ILE A 111 -7.81 -6.06 -11.29
C ILE A 111 -7.61 -6.11 -12.80
N GLN A 112 -7.78 -4.97 -13.44
CA GLN A 112 -7.60 -4.78 -14.87
C GLN A 112 -6.41 -3.86 -15.14
N GLN A 113 -6.02 -3.76 -16.41
CA GLN A 113 -5.00 -2.81 -16.84
C GLN A 113 -5.46 -1.38 -16.69
N GLY A 114 -4.51 -0.47 -16.52
CA GLY A 114 -4.74 0.97 -16.54
C GLY A 114 -3.48 1.76 -16.19
N GLU A 115 -3.63 3.07 -16.28
CA GLU A 115 -2.66 4.09 -15.87
C GLU A 115 -3.05 4.70 -14.52
N ILE A 116 -2.23 5.64 -14.03
CA ILE A 116 -2.53 6.38 -12.80
C ILE A 116 -3.80 7.22 -13.02
N GLY A 117 -4.76 7.13 -12.10
CA GLY A 117 -6.06 7.79 -12.19
C GLY A 117 -7.13 6.95 -12.90
N ASP A 118 -6.77 5.86 -13.58
CA ASP A 118 -7.77 4.97 -14.16
C ASP A 118 -8.41 4.09 -13.08
N THR A 119 -9.69 3.75 -13.27
CA THR A 119 -10.36 2.71 -12.48
C THR A 119 -9.80 1.35 -12.88
N VAL A 120 -8.99 0.77 -11.99
CA VAL A 120 -8.29 -0.50 -12.22
C VAL A 120 -8.76 -1.62 -11.31
N LEU A 121 -9.47 -1.29 -10.24
CA LEU A 121 -9.93 -2.22 -9.23
C LEU A 121 -11.45 -2.17 -9.12
N SER A 122 -12.10 -3.32 -9.25
CA SER A 122 -13.49 -3.54 -8.85
C SER A 122 -13.55 -4.58 -7.75
N LEU A 123 -14.31 -4.33 -6.68
CA LEU A 123 -14.52 -5.25 -5.58
C LEU A 123 -16.02 -5.47 -5.39
N THR A 124 -16.47 -6.70 -5.59
CA THR A 124 -17.79 -7.15 -5.19
C THR A 124 -17.72 -7.80 -3.81
N ALA A 125 -18.62 -7.39 -2.92
CA ALA A 125 -18.78 -7.98 -1.61
C ALA A 125 -20.23 -8.42 -1.41
N ASP A 126 -20.40 -9.70 -1.13
CA ASP A 126 -21.69 -10.34 -0.88
C ASP A 126 -21.72 -10.99 0.48
N GLY A 127 -22.87 -10.94 1.14
CA GLY A 127 -23.04 -11.65 2.40
C GLY A 127 -24.36 -11.33 3.10
N PRO A 128 -24.57 -11.89 4.30
CA PRO A 128 -25.75 -11.63 5.10
C PRO A 128 -25.74 -10.20 5.67
N ALA A 129 -26.92 -9.56 5.71
CA ALA A 129 -27.15 -8.25 6.31
C ALA A 129 -28.44 -8.28 7.12
N GLY A 130 -28.33 -8.40 8.45
CA GLY A 130 -29.51 -8.44 9.35
C GLY A 130 -30.50 -9.54 8.95
N GLY A 131 -31.64 -9.14 8.38
CA GLY A 131 -32.71 -10.04 7.90
C GLY A 131 -32.65 -10.42 6.41
N GLY A 132 -31.59 -10.04 5.69
CA GLY A 132 -31.44 -10.32 4.26
C GLY A 132 -29.97 -10.47 3.86
N THR A 133 -29.65 -10.03 2.65
CA THR A 133 -28.28 -10.05 2.09
C THR A 133 -27.88 -8.65 1.63
N TYR A 134 -26.58 -8.37 1.63
CA TYR A 134 -26.00 -7.21 0.95
C TYR A 134 -25.28 -7.65 -0.32
N HIS A 135 -25.27 -6.76 -1.30
CA HIS A 135 -24.45 -6.82 -2.50
C HIS A 135 -23.87 -5.42 -2.70
N CYS A 136 -22.56 -5.28 -2.50
CA CYS A 136 -21.85 -4.03 -2.69
C CYS A 136 -20.83 -4.18 -3.81
N VAL A 137 -20.82 -3.25 -4.76
CA VAL A 137 -19.74 -3.13 -5.74
C VAL A 137 -19.02 -1.81 -5.50
N PHE A 138 -17.70 -1.92 -5.38
CA PHE A 138 -16.81 -0.79 -5.18
C PHE A 138 -15.82 -0.69 -6.33
N GLU A 139 -15.50 0.54 -6.71
CA GLU A 139 -14.48 0.83 -7.72
C GLU A 139 -13.43 1.76 -7.16
N ALA A 140 -12.18 1.58 -7.59
CA ALA A 140 -11.06 2.42 -7.15
C ALA A 140 -10.00 2.59 -8.23
N GLU A 141 -9.38 3.76 -8.18
CA GLU A 141 -8.36 4.18 -9.13
C GLU A 141 -6.95 3.72 -8.73
N LEU A 142 -6.06 3.60 -9.71
CA LEU A 142 -4.63 3.44 -9.46
C LEU A 142 -4.06 4.78 -8.97
N ALA A 143 -3.58 4.83 -7.73
CA ALA A 143 -3.11 6.07 -7.13
C ALA A 143 -1.67 6.45 -7.52
N SER A 144 -0.82 5.46 -7.84
CA SER A 144 0.55 5.70 -8.28
C SER A 144 1.10 4.56 -9.13
N ALA A 145 2.13 4.85 -9.92
CA ALA A 145 2.84 3.82 -10.68
C ALA A 145 3.41 2.74 -9.75
N PRO A 146 3.25 1.45 -10.08
CA PRO A 146 3.95 0.37 -9.42
C PRO A 146 5.47 0.51 -9.61
N SER A 147 6.25 0.38 -8.55
CA SER A 147 7.72 0.45 -8.60
C SER A 147 8.35 -0.90 -8.26
N GLY A 148 9.35 -1.34 -9.04
CA GLY A 148 10.28 -2.41 -8.67
C GLY A 148 9.66 -3.72 -8.18
N GLY A 149 8.45 -4.07 -8.65
CA GLY A 149 7.71 -5.26 -8.21
C GLY A 149 6.98 -5.14 -6.86
N GLY A 150 6.99 -3.95 -6.24
CA GLY A 150 6.27 -3.59 -5.03
C GLY A 150 4.74 -3.58 -5.16
N PRO A 151 4.02 -3.15 -4.10
CA PRO A 151 2.56 -3.18 -4.08
C PRO A 151 1.93 -2.20 -5.08
N LEU A 152 0.76 -2.54 -5.60
CA LEU A 152 -0.12 -1.56 -6.23
C LEU A 152 -0.67 -0.62 -5.16
N ARG A 153 -0.64 0.69 -5.43
CA ARG A 153 -1.27 1.70 -4.59
C ARG A 153 -2.62 2.03 -5.20
N ILE A 154 -3.69 1.68 -4.48
CA ILE A 154 -5.07 1.90 -4.90
C ILE A 154 -5.65 3.05 -4.08
N GLY A 155 -6.30 3.99 -4.75
CA GLY A 155 -6.99 5.11 -4.11
C GLY A 155 -8.19 4.67 -3.26
N PRO A 156 -8.87 5.62 -2.58
CA PRO A 156 -10.14 5.34 -1.94
C PRO A 156 -11.15 4.78 -2.95
N SER A 157 -12.00 3.88 -2.48
CA SER A 157 -13.03 3.26 -3.32
C SER A 157 -14.38 3.94 -3.16
N THR A 158 -15.12 4.10 -4.24
CA THR A 158 -16.51 4.57 -4.25
C THR A 158 -17.47 3.39 -4.33
N VAL A 159 -18.73 3.59 -3.92
CA VAL A 159 -19.79 2.58 -4.09
C VAL A 159 -20.47 2.83 -5.44
N THR A 160 -20.44 1.86 -6.34
CA THR A 160 -21.15 1.93 -7.63
C THR A 160 -22.45 1.13 -7.62
N VAL A 161 -22.54 0.10 -6.76
CA VAL A 161 -23.76 -0.67 -6.51
C VAL A 161 -23.92 -0.93 -5.02
N GLY A 162 -25.15 -0.79 -4.53
CA GLY A 162 -25.55 -1.07 -3.15
C GLY A 162 -26.10 0.17 -2.44
N GLU A 163 -27.16 0.01 -1.65
CA GLU A 163 -27.88 1.12 -1.02
C GLU A 163 -27.25 1.48 0.34
N PRO A 164 -26.94 2.76 0.61
CA PRO A 164 -26.60 3.22 1.94
C PRO A 164 -27.72 2.91 2.96
N PRO A 165 -27.39 2.63 4.24
CA PRO A 165 -26.06 2.65 4.83
C PRO A 165 -25.31 1.32 4.72
N THR A 166 -25.81 0.33 3.95
CA THR A 166 -25.23 -1.02 3.94
C THR A 166 -23.87 -1.07 3.26
N CYS A 167 -23.66 -0.23 2.24
CA CYS A 167 -22.39 -0.07 1.54
C CYS A 167 -21.84 1.34 1.78
N THR A 168 -20.57 1.44 2.18
CA THR A 168 -19.88 2.72 2.42
C THR A 168 -18.56 2.76 1.67
N PRO A 169 -18.15 3.91 1.12
CA PRO A 169 -16.84 4.08 0.49
C PRO A 169 -15.71 3.51 1.35
N GLY A 170 -14.80 2.77 0.72
CA GLY A 170 -13.63 2.19 1.37
C GLY A 170 -12.42 3.13 1.33
N ALA A 171 -11.55 3.04 2.33
CA ALA A 171 -10.28 3.76 2.35
C ALA A 171 -9.32 3.26 1.24
N ALA A 172 -8.26 4.03 1.00
CA ALA A 172 -7.17 3.63 0.12
C ALA A 172 -6.52 2.31 0.59
N SER A 173 -5.90 1.58 -0.33
CA SER A 173 -5.30 0.28 -0.02
C SER A 173 -4.03 -0.01 -0.80
N GLU A 174 -3.19 -0.89 -0.26
CA GLU A 174 -2.05 -1.48 -0.94
C GLU A 174 -2.37 -2.92 -1.31
N VAL A 175 -2.08 -3.32 -2.54
CA VAL A 175 -2.23 -4.71 -3.01
C VAL A 175 -0.86 -5.28 -3.34
N THR A 176 -0.42 -6.27 -2.58
CA THR A 176 0.85 -6.96 -2.76
C THR A 176 0.63 -8.33 -3.37
N PHE A 177 1.38 -8.66 -4.43
CA PHE A 177 1.47 -10.02 -4.93
C PHE A 177 2.46 -10.81 -4.06
N LEU A 178 1.98 -11.88 -3.43
CA LEU A 178 2.76 -12.74 -2.55
C LEU A 178 3.54 -13.79 -3.35
N SER A 179 4.61 -14.32 -2.76
CA SER A 179 5.44 -15.35 -3.41
C SER A 179 4.70 -16.67 -3.67
N ASP A 180 3.59 -16.92 -2.96
CA ASP A 180 2.73 -18.09 -3.14
C ASP A 180 1.65 -17.91 -4.21
N GLY A 181 1.69 -16.79 -4.96
CA GLY A 181 0.77 -16.51 -6.04
C GLY A 181 -0.55 -15.86 -5.62
N ARG A 182 -0.74 -15.54 -4.33
CA ARG A 182 -1.94 -14.86 -3.82
C ARG A 182 -1.77 -13.34 -3.81
N LEU A 183 -2.89 -12.62 -3.70
CA LEU A 183 -2.87 -11.18 -3.41
C LEU A 183 -3.15 -10.93 -1.94
N ARG A 184 -2.37 -10.04 -1.31
CA ARG A 184 -2.70 -9.47 -0.01
C ARG A 184 -3.06 -8.00 -0.20
N ARG A 185 -4.28 -7.63 0.17
CA ARG A 185 -4.72 -6.23 0.20
C ARG A 185 -4.74 -5.72 1.63
N VAL A 186 -4.19 -4.53 1.87
CA VAL A 186 -4.11 -3.87 3.19
C VAL A 186 -4.74 -2.50 3.10
N SER A 187 -5.71 -2.20 3.97
CA SER A 187 -6.29 -0.86 4.08
C SER A 187 -5.29 0.09 4.73
N THR A 188 -5.06 1.28 4.15
CA THR A 188 -4.03 2.22 4.64
C THR A 188 -4.42 2.91 5.94
N ASP A 189 -5.71 3.04 6.21
CA ASP A 189 -6.23 3.72 7.41
C ASP A 189 -6.19 2.85 8.68
N SER A 190 -6.50 1.56 8.51
CA SER A 190 -6.77 0.62 9.60
C SER A 190 -5.76 -0.51 9.68
N GLY A 191 -4.93 -0.70 8.66
CA GLY A 191 -3.97 -1.81 8.56
C GLY A 191 -4.63 -3.19 8.40
N LYS A 192 -5.97 -3.25 8.35
CA LYS A 192 -6.71 -4.50 8.14
C LYS A 192 -6.34 -5.09 6.79
N SER A 193 -6.11 -6.40 6.76
CA SER A 193 -5.70 -7.09 5.53
C SER A 193 -6.60 -8.26 5.18
N LEU A 194 -6.77 -8.51 3.89
CA LEU A 194 -7.43 -9.70 3.35
C LEU A 194 -6.55 -10.33 2.27
N THR A 195 -6.50 -11.65 2.24
CA THR A 195 -5.74 -12.41 1.23
C THR A 195 -6.71 -13.05 0.25
N TYR A 196 -6.39 -12.99 -1.04
CA TYR A 196 -7.20 -13.47 -2.14
C TYR A 196 -6.44 -14.52 -2.94
N THR A 197 -7.15 -15.56 -3.37
CA THR A 197 -6.67 -16.56 -4.31
C THR A 197 -7.11 -16.20 -5.72
N LYS A 198 -6.34 -16.60 -6.74
CA LYS A 198 -6.76 -16.44 -8.13
C LYS A 198 -8.06 -17.22 -8.33
N ALA A 199 -9.04 -16.65 -9.02
CA ALA A 199 -10.17 -17.42 -9.52
C ALA A 199 -9.72 -18.31 -10.68
N ASP A 200 -10.35 -19.47 -10.82
CA ASP A 200 -10.13 -20.41 -11.93
C ASP A 200 -10.69 -19.89 -13.27
#